data_AF-A0A957ZJS5-F1
#
_entry.id   AF-A0A957ZJS5-F1
#
_cell.length_a   1.000
_cell.length_b   1.000
_cell.length_c   1.000
_cell.angle_alpha   90.00
_cell.angle_beta   90.00
_cell.angle_gamma   90.00
#
_symmetry.space_group_name_H-M   'P 1'
#
loop_
_entity.id
_entity.type
_entity.pdbx_description
1 polymer ?
#
loop_
_entity_poly.entity_id
_entity_poly.type
_entity_poly.pdbx_seq_one_letter_code
_entity_poly.pdbx_strand_id
1 'polypeptide(L)'
;MELAPAKVVLLHTGSRPNDKVLRLLARFDIQTINVNASKAGQLNPDQFADCDLIMFEAIEQISNENQAALNWIRMGSRAPLVMLTAGTRPERTISGLMAGADAVMSLTSSWDVIVAHCYALIRRWRLQKYTPVHQYASVAH
;
A
#
# COMPACT_ATOMS: atom_id res chain seq x y z
N MET A 1 10.76 19.87 10.57
CA MET A 1 9.71 18.95 11.03
C MET A 1 10.22 17.55 10.76
N GLU A 2 10.79 16.89 11.77
CA GLU A 2 11.09 15.46 11.65
C GLU A 2 9.77 14.71 11.50
N LEU A 3 9.60 14.06 10.37
CA LEU A 3 8.42 13.23 10.12
C LEU A 3 8.61 11.95 10.93
N ALA A 4 7.63 11.61 11.78
CA ALA A 4 7.61 10.32 12.46
C ALA A 4 7.83 9.17 11.43
N PRO A 5 8.55 8.10 11.80
CA PRO A 5 8.78 6.95 10.93
C PRO A 5 7.45 6.50 10.32
N ALA A 6 7.44 6.22 9.01
CA ALA A 6 6.19 5.79 8.38
C ALA A 6 5.78 4.41 8.87
N LYS A 7 4.47 4.16 8.96
CA LYS A 7 3.90 2.85 9.27
C LYS A 7 3.47 2.19 7.97
N VAL A 8 4.16 1.13 7.57
CA VAL A 8 3.85 0.33 6.38
C VAL A 8 3.22 -0.99 6.78
N VAL A 9 2.16 -1.37 6.08
CA VAL A 9 1.63 -2.74 6.15
C VAL A 9 2.08 -3.49 4.90
N LEU A 10 2.84 -4.58 5.08
CA LEU A 10 3.20 -5.50 4.01
C LEU A 10 2.16 -6.62 3.93
N LEU A 11 1.47 -6.71 2.80
CA LEU A 11 0.59 -7.80 2.43
C LEU A 11 1.33 -8.78 1.53
N HIS A 12 1.33 -10.06 1.90
CA HIS A 12 1.90 -11.13 1.09
C HIS A 12 0.95 -12.34 1.04
N THR A 13 1.05 -13.16 -0.01
CA THR A 13 0.18 -14.33 -0.21
C THR A 13 0.92 -15.66 0.02
N GLY A 14 2.25 -15.65 -0.03
CA GLY A 14 3.06 -16.83 0.25
C GLY A 14 3.13 -17.18 1.75
N SER A 15 3.75 -18.32 2.06
CA SER A 15 4.08 -18.70 3.44
C SER A 15 5.00 -17.69 4.14
N ARG A 16 5.77 -16.94 3.35
CA ARG A 16 6.61 -15.82 3.78
C ARG A 16 6.63 -14.73 2.70
N PRO A 17 6.95 -13.48 3.05
CA PRO A 17 7.21 -12.44 2.06
C PRO A 17 8.45 -12.75 1.21
N ASN A 18 8.52 -12.16 0.02
CA ASN A 18 9.68 -12.25 -0.85
C ASN A 18 10.91 -11.53 -0.26
N ASP A 19 12.07 -12.18 -0.33
CA ASP A 19 13.32 -11.65 0.22
C ASP A 19 13.70 -10.27 -0.35
N LYS A 20 13.39 -9.97 -1.62
CA LYS A 20 13.64 -8.64 -2.20
C LYS A 20 12.75 -7.57 -1.57
N VAL A 21 11.50 -7.91 -1.27
CA VAL A 21 10.56 -7.00 -0.60
C VAL A 21 11.00 -6.76 0.85
N LEU A 22 11.45 -7.79 1.56
CA LEU A 22 12.02 -7.63 2.91
C LEU A 22 13.28 -6.77 2.89
N ARG A 23 14.19 -6.97 1.92
CA ARG A 23 15.39 -6.14 1.75
C ARG A 23 15.08 -4.71 1.35
N LEU A 24 13.98 -4.50 0.61
CA LEU A 24 13.48 -3.17 0.30
C LEU A 24 12.98 -2.49 1.59
N LEU A 25 12.14 -3.17 2.37
CA LEU A 25 11.61 -2.67 3.64
C LEU A 25 12.72 -2.37 4.66
N ALA A 26 13.78 -3.16 4.70
CA ALA A 26 14.95 -2.89 5.54
C ALA A 26 15.73 -1.61 5.14
N ARG A 27 15.54 -1.11 3.91
CA ARG A 27 16.10 0.18 3.46
C ARG A 27 15.18 1.36 3.75
N PHE A 28 13.94 1.07 4.11
CA PHE A 28 13.02 2.08 4.60
C PHE A 28 13.24 2.24 6.11
N ASP A 29 13.42 3.49 6.57
CA ASP A 29 13.32 3.81 7.99
C ASP A 29 11.85 3.87 8.42
N ILE A 30 11.22 2.70 8.48
CA ILE A 30 9.76 2.53 8.54
C ILE A 30 9.43 1.36 9.45
N GLN A 31 8.36 1.53 10.23
CA GLN A 31 7.77 0.45 11.01
C GLN A 31 6.91 -0.42 10.09
N THR A 32 7.21 -1.72 10.01
CA THR A 32 6.49 -2.64 9.12
C THR A 32 5.68 -3.67 9.89
N ILE A 33 4.41 -3.85 9.49
CA ILE A 33 3.54 -4.93 9.95
C ILE A 33 3.35 -5.90 8.78
N ASN A 34 3.66 -7.19 8.98
CA ASN A 34 3.48 -8.22 7.96
C ASN A 34 2.12 -8.90 8.13
N VAL A 35 1.35 -8.99 7.05
CA VAL A 35 0.02 -9.57 7.02
C VAL A 35 -0.07 -10.55 5.85
N ASN A 36 -0.53 -11.77 6.14
CA ASN A 36 -0.77 -12.79 5.11
C ASN A 36 -2.18 -12.63 4.54
N ALA A 37 -2.29 -12.23 3.27
CA ALA A 37 -3.56 -11.98 2.59
C ALA A 37 -4.29 -13.26 2.15
N SER A 38 -3.63 -14.41 2.13
CA SER A 38 -4.22 -15.71 1.74
C SER A 38 -5.25 -16.24 2.75
N LYS A 39 -5.36 -15.58 3.90
CA LYS A 39 -6.35 -15.88 4.93
C LYS A 39 -7.25 -14.66 5.12
N ALA A 40 -7.99 -14.28 4.08
CA ALA A 40 -8.86 -13.10 4.09
C ALA A 40 -9.80 -13.04 5.32
N GLY A 41 -10.29 -14.19 5.79
CA GLY A 41 -11.12 -14.28 7.02
C GLY A 41 -10.38 -14.03 8.34
N GLN A 42 -9.07 -13.79 8.33
CA GLN A 42 -8.24 -13.49 9.49
C GLN A 42 -7.65 -12.07 9.45
N LEU A 43 -8.00 -11.28 8.43
CA LEU A 43 -7.58 -9.88 8.37
C LEU A 43 -8.31 -9.10 9.47
N ASN A 44 -7.56 -8.35 10.27
CA ASN A 44 -8.11 -7.48 11.30
C ASN A 44 -7.97 -6.01 10.84
N PRO A 45 -9.07 -5.21 10.81
CA PRO A 45 -9.01 -3.80 10.41
C PRO A 45 -7.97 -2.98 11.19
N ASP A 46 -7.75 -3.30 12.46
CA ASP A 46 -6.79 -2.62 13.32
C ASP A 46 -5.34 -2.71 12.82
N GLN A 47 -5.02 -3.76 12.04
CA GLN A 47 -3.71 -3.92 11.42
C GLN A 47 -3.43 -2.83 10.39
N PHE A 48 -4.50 -2.28 9.79
CA PHE A 48 -4.45 -1.23 8.77
C PHE A 48 -4.76 0.16 9.34
N ALA A 49 -5.17 0.24 10.61
CA ALA A 49 -5.41 1.50 11.28
C ALA A 49 -4.14 2.36 11.33
N ASP A 50 -4.31 3.64 11.00
CA ASP A 50 -3.26 4.66 10.99
C ASP A 50 -2.02 4.37 10.15
N CYS A 51 -2.07 3.37 9.26
CA CYS A 51 -0.95 3.15 8.35
C CYS A 51 -0.79 4.32 7.37
N ASP A 52 0.45 4.53 6.95
CA ASP A 52 0.84 5.54 5.98
C ASP A 52 0.89 4.99 4.55
N LEU A 53 1.04 3.66 4.42
CA LEU A 53 1.15 2.97 3.15
C LEU A 53 0.86 1.47 3.35
N ILE A 54 0.22 0.89 2.36
CA ILE A 54 0.00 -0.55 2.23
C ILE A 54 0.84 -1.01 1.03
N MET A 55 1.66 -2.03 1.22
CA MET A 55 2.49 -2.62 0.19
C MET A 55 2.00 -4.04 -0.06
N PHE A 56 1.56 -4.35 -1.28
CA PHE A 56 1.05 -5.67 -1.64
C PHE A 56 2.01 -6.39 -2.58
N GLU A 57 2.53 -7.52 -2.13
CA GLU A 57 3.37 -8.41 -2.92
C GLU A 57 2.52 -9.27 -3.86
N ALA A 58 2.41 -8.82 -5.12
CA ALA A 58 1.65 -9.46 -6.20
C ALA A 58 2.60 -10.01 -7.28
N ILE A 59 3.52 -10.88 -6.86
CA ILE A 59 4.50 -11.51 -7.76
C ILE A 59 3.81 -12.47 -8.73
N GLU A 60 2.85 -13.23 -8.21
CA GLU A 60 1.99 -14.12 -8.98
C GLU A 60 0.78 -13.36 -9.57
N GLN A 61 -0.07 -14.09 -10.29
CA GLN A 61 -1.31 -13.51 -10.78
C GLN A 61 -2.24 -13.16 -9.59
N ILE A 62 -2.93 -12.03 -9.68
CA ILE A 62 -3.91 -11.64 -8.67
C ILE A 62 -5.09 -12.63 -8.76
N SER A 63 -5.24 -13.50 -7.76
CA SER A 63 -6.38 -14.41 -7.64
C SER A 63 -7.63 -13.68 -7.16
N ASN A 64 -8.79 -14.33 -7.24
CA ASN A 64 -10.04 -13.77 -6.74
C ASN A 64 -10.00 -13.53 -5.21
N GLU A 65 -9.29 -14.37 -4.47
CA GLU A 65 -9.08 -14.22 -3.03
C GLU A 65 -8.25 -12.97 -2.72
N ASN A 66 -7.21 -12.71 -3.51
CA ASN A 66 -6.42 -11.49 -3.39
C ASN A 66 -7.27 -10.25 -3.68
N GLN A 67 -8.14 -10.30 -4.70
CA GLN A 67 -9.06 -9.20 -4.98
C GLN A 67 -10.06 -8.99 -3.83
N ALA A 68 -10.62 -10.07 -3.28
CA ALA A 68 -11.54 -9.99 -2.15
C ALA A 68 -10.86 -9.37 -0.91
N ALA A 69 -9.62 -9.78 -0.62
CA ALA A 69 -8.81 -9.20 0.45
C ALA A 69 -8.53 -7.71 0.21
N LEU A 70 -8.13 -7.33 -1.01
CA LEU A 70 -7.88 -5.93 -1.36
C LEU A 70 -9.16 -5.08 -1.23
N ASN A 71 -10.30 -5.57 -1.73
CA ASN A 71 -11.58 -4.88 -1.60
C ASN A 71 -11.96 -4.68 -0.13
N TRP A 72 -11.78 -5.71 0.69
CA TRP A 72 -12.05 -5.62 2.13
C TRP A 72 -11.14 -4.61 2.83
N ILE A 73 -9.84 -4.62 2.53
CA ILE A 73 -8.87 -3.64 3.04
C ILE A 73 -9.28 -2.23 2.62
N ARG A 74 -9.73 -2.06 1.37
CA ARG A 74 -10.20 -0.77 0.84
C ARG A 74 -11.50 -0.27 1.46
N MET A 75 -12.37 -1.16 1.95
CA MET A 75 -13.52 -0.74 2.76
C MET A 75 -13.09 -0.16 4.12
N GLY A 76 -12.00 -0.66 4.70
CA GLY A 76 -11.51 -0.24 6.02
C GLY A 76 -10.41 0.83 6.02
N SER A 77 -9.67 1.01 4.93
CA SER A 77 -8.51 1.90 4.86
C SER A 77 -8.40 2.65 3.54
N ARG A 78 -8.14 3.95 3.66
CA ARG A 78 -7.83 4.86 2.54
C ARG A 78 -6.34 5.12 2.37
N ALA A 79 -5.48 4.49 3.18
CA ALA A 79 -4.03 4.64 3.03
C ALA A 79 -3.59 4.21 1.63
N PRO A 80 -2.57 4.84 1.04
CA PRO A 80 -2.15 4.51 -0.30
C PRO A 80 -1.71 3.05 -0.39
N LEU A 81 -2.06 2.35 -1.49
CA LEU A 81 -1.70 0.96 -1.75
C LEU A 81 -0.80 0.85 -2.97
N VAL A 82 0.40 0.30 -2.77
CA VAL A 82 1.35 0.00 -3.84
C VAL A 82 1.39 -1.51 -4.05
N MET A 83 1.22 -1.93 -5.30
CA MET A 83 1.44 -3.33 -5.69
C MET A 83 2.84 -3.52 -6.25
N LEU A 84 3.56 -4.50 -5.72
CA LEU A 84 4.87 -4.92 -6.20
C LEU A 84 4.73 -6.20 -7.01
N THR A 85 5.11 -6.15 -8.29
CA THR A 85 4.96 -7.26 -9.23
C THR A 85 6.30 -7.78 -9.72
N ALA A 86 6.33 -9.02 -10.22
CA ALA A 86 7.54 -9.64 -10.75
C ALA A 86 8.12 -8.94 -12.01
N GLY A 87 7.33 -8.12 -12.71
CA GLY A 87 7.70 -7.57 -14.02
C GLY A 87 6.72 -6.51 -14.52
N THR A 88 7.13 -5.73 -15.52
CA THR A 88 6.33 -4.67 -16.14
C THR A 88 5.50 -5.23 -17.29
N ARG A 89 4.34 -5.81 -16.97
CA ARG A 89 3.32 -6.18 -17.97
C ARG A 89 2.16 -5.18 -17.91
N PRO A 90 1.74 -4.57 -19.04
CA PRO A 90 0.64 -3.61 -19.04
C PRO A 90 -0.64 -4.16 -18.41
N GLU A 91 -0.97 -5.42 -18.69
CA GLU A 91 -2.18 -6.07 -18.20
C GLU A 91 -2.17 -6.17 -16.67
N ARG A 92 -1.02 -6.52 -16.08
CA ARG A 92 -0.85 -6.58 -14.62
C ARG A 92 -0.96 -5.20 -13.98
N THR A 93 -0.43 -4.18 -14.65
CA THR A 93 -0.53 -2.79 -14.19
C THR A 93 -2.00 -2.34 -14.18
N ILE A 94 -2.71 -2.56 -15.29
CA ILE A 94 -4.12 -2.21 -15.43
C ILE A 94 -4.96 -2.98 -14.39
N SER A 95 -4.80 -4.30 -14.29
CA SER A 95 -5.54 -5.10 -13.31
C SER A 95 -5.27 -4.69 -11.87
N GLY A 96 -4.03 -4.35 -11.53
CA GLY A 96 -3.69 -3.87 -10.18
C GLY A 96 -4.33 -2.53 -9.84
N LEU A 97 -4.32 -1.58 -10.77
CA LEU A 97 -5.00 -0.29 -10.60
C LEU A 97 -6.51 -0.47 -10.48
N MET A 98 -7.12 -1.33 -11.32
CA MET A 98 -8.55 -1.65 -11.25
C MET A 98 -8.94 -2.38 -9.96
N ALA A 99 -8.01 -3.15 -9.37
CA ALA A 99 -8.18 -3.76 -8.04
C ALA A 99 -8.00 -2.77 -6.88
N GLY A 100 -7.86 -1.47 -7.19
CA GLY A 100 -7.80 -0.40 -6.19
C GLY A 100 -6.40 -0.08 -5.70
N ALA A 101 -5.33 -0.46 -6.40
CA ALA A 101 -4.00 0.05 -6.12
C ALA A 101 -3.86 1.52 -6.56
N ASP A 102 -3.12 2.32 -5.79
CA ASP A 102 -2.72 3.68 -6.18
C ASP A 102 -1.51 3.68 -7.11
N ALA A 103 -0.68 2.63 -7.04
CA ALA A 103 0.42 2.41 -7.95
C ALA A 103 0.75 0.92 -8.11
N VAL A 104 1.25 0.56 -9.28
CA VAL A 104 1.79 -0.78 -9.58
C VAL A 104 3.22 -0.62 -10.06
N MET A 105 4.15 -1.33 -9.41
CA MET A 105 5.58 -1.18 -9.62
C MET A 105 6.24 -2.55 -9.76
N SER A 106 7.22 -2.65 -10.63
CA SER A 106 7.97 -3.89 -10.79
C SER A 106 9.12 -3.98 -9.79
N LEU A 107 9.32 -5.17 -9.23
CA LEU A 107 10.49 -5.53 -8.42
C LEU A 107 11.79 -5.61 -9.23
N THR A 108 11.73 -5.48 -10.56
CA THR A 108 12.93 -5.33 -11.40
C THR A 108 13.41 -3.87 -11.48
N SER A 109 12.57 -2.90 -11.08
CA SER A 109 12.98 -1.50 -10.95
C SER A 109 14.04 -1.33 -9.85
N SER A 110 14.85 -0.28 -9.97
CA SER A 110 15.81 0.10 -8.92
C SER A 110 15.10 0.29 -7.57
N TRP A 111 15.74 -0.16 -6.50
CA TRP A 111 15.25 0.03 -5.13
C TRP A 111 15.02 1.50 -4.80
N ASP A 112 15.92 2.39 -5.21
CA ASP A 112 15.79 3.82 -4.93
C ASP A 112 14.57 4.42 -5.62
N VAL A 113 14.24 3.94 -6.82
CA VAL A 113 13.04 4.36 -7.56
C VAL A 113 11.78 3.90 -6.83
N ILE A 114 11.77 2.66 -6.36
CA ILE A 114 10.65 2.10 -5.60
C ILE A 114 10.44 2.88 -4.29
N VAL A 115 11.53 3.11 -3.56
CA VAL A 115 11.54 3.86 -2.29
C VAL A 115 11.04 5.29 -2.50
N ALA A 116 11.55 5.99 -3.51
CA ALA A 116 11.14 7.35 -3.82
C ALA A 116 9.62 7.44 -4.12
N HIS A 117 9.07 6.48 -4.86
CA HIS A 117 7.63 6.44 -5.15
C HIS A 117 6.79 6.22 -3.88
N CYS A 118 7.19 5.28 -3.02
CA CYS A 118 6.51 5.07 -1.75
C CYS A 118 6.55 6.32 -0.86
N TYR A 119 7.69 7.00 -0.74
CA TYR A 119 7.77 8.24 0.02
C TYR A 119 6.93 9.38 -0.58
N ALA A 120 6.83 9.47 -1.91
CA ALA A 120 5.95 10.44 -2.56
C ALA A 120 4.47 10.20 -2.20
N LEU A 121 4.03 8.93 -2.21
CA LEU A 121 2.68 8.55 -1.80
C LEU A 121 2.42 8.84 -0.32
N ILE A 122 3.33 8.47 0.57
CA ILE A 122 3.25 8.74 2.01
C ILE A 122 3.16 10.25 2.27
N ARG A 123 4.00 11.05 1.59
CA ARG A 123 4.00 12.51 1.73
C ARG A 123 2.64 13.09 1.34
N ARG A 124 2.11 12.70 0.19
CA ARG A 124 0.78 13.15 -0.28
C ARG A 124 -0.31 12.74 0.71
N TRP A 125 -0.28 11.50 1.20
CA TRP A 125 -1.25 10.98 2.17
C TRP A 125 -1.24 11.75 3.50
N ARG A 126 -0.05 11.99 4.05
CA ARG A 126 0.11 12.76 5.30
C ARG A 126 -0.39 14.19 5.14
N LEU A 127 -0.05 14.86 4.03
CA LEU A 127 -0.56 16.21 3.76
C LEU A 127 -2.10 16.26 3.77
N GLN A 128 -2.78 15.26 3.20
CA GLN A 128 -4.24 15.19 3.22
C GLN A 128 -4.80 14.97 4.63
N LYS A 129 -4.15 14.15 5.46
CA LYS A 129 -4.56 13.95 6.87
C LYS A 129 -4.48 15.24 7.70
N TYR A 130 -3.50 16.09 7.42
CA TYR A 130 -3.24 17.32 8.19
C TYR A 130 -3.84 18.59 7.57
N THR A 131 -4.46 18.51 6.40
CA THR A 131 -5.18 19.66 5.83
C THR A 131 -6.54 19.76 6.53
N PRO A 132 -6.81 20.82 7.32
CA PRO A 132 -8.15 21.01 7.88
C PRO A 132 -9.12 21.14 6.72
N VAL A 133 -10.24 20.44 6.77
CA VAL A 133 -11.36 20.70 5.86
C VAL A 133 -11.71 22.17 6.05
N HIS A 134 -11.38 23.03 5.09
CA HIS A 134 -11.92 24.39 5.08
C HIS A 134 -13.43 24.24 5.04
N GLN A 135 -14.07 24.46 6.20
CA GLN A 135 -15.50 24.70 6.30
C GLN A 135 -15.77 25.94 5.45
N TYR A 136 -16.17 25.73 4.20
CA TYR A 136 -16.93 26.74 3.49
C TYR A 136 -18.24 26.89 4.26
N ALA A 137 -18.24 27.82 5.22
CA ALA A 137 -19.47 28.34 5.79
C ALA A 137 -20.28 28.88 4.61
N SER A 138 -21.38 28.20 4.29
CA SER A 138 -22.40 28.75 3.41
C SER A 138 -22.90 30.03 4.06
N VAL A 139 -22.53 31.17 3.50
CA VAL A 139 -23.25 32.42 3.77
C VAL A 139 -24.60 32.25 3.11
N ALA A 140 -25.62 31.98 3.93
CA ALA A 140 -27.00 32.04 3.51
C ALA A 140 -27.31 33.49 3.10
N HIS A 141 -27.78 33.66 1.86
CA HIS A 141 -28.47 34.86 1.39
C HIS A 141 -29.92 34.50 1.13
#